data_AF-A0A376W6V8-F1
#
_entry.id   AF-A0A376W6V8-F1
#
_cell.length_a   1.000
_cell.length_b   1.000
_cell.length_c   1.000
_cell.angle_alpha   90.00
_cell.angle_beta   90.00
_cell.angle_gamma   90.00
#
_symmetry.space_group_name_H-M   'P 1'
#
loop_
_entity.id
_entity.type
_entity.pdbx_description
1 polymer ?
#
loop_
_entity_poly.entity_id
_entity_poly.type
_entity_poly.pdbx_seq_one_letter_code
_entity_poly.pdbx_strand_id
1 'polypeptide(L)'
;MAGLTPKEYSSGGKQQLGGISKRGDGYFRYLLVHGARALTAWVNRNGAVEENSWLQGLLERKHYNVAVVAMAAKTARIMWSMLSHNTEYQPRQLAWHKVSQSDEVLKKS
;
A
#
# COMPACT_ATOMS: atom_id res chain seq x y z
N MET A 1 -5.43 -1.71 -28.18
CA MET A 1 -6.07 -0.44 -27.74
C MET A 1 -6.39 -0.57 -26.25
N ALA A 2 -5.64 0.14 -25.41
CA ALA A 2 -5.69 0.04 -23.94
C ALA A 2 -6.63 1.10 -23.37
N GLY A 3 -7.74 0.67 -22.77
CA GLY A 3 -8.70 1.53 -22.08
C GLY A 3 -8.25 1.85 -20.66
N LEU A 4 -7.55 2.97 -20.49
CA LEU A 4 -7.20 3.60 -19.21
C LEU A 4 -7.93 4.94 -19.09
N THR A 5 -9.25 4.90 -18.87
CA THR A 5 -10.02 6.13 -18.60
C THR A 5 -10.90 5.91 -17.37
N PRO A 6 -10.61 6.55 -16.22
CA PRO A 6 -11.51 6.53 -15.09
C PRO A 6 -12.73 7.39 -15.40
N LYS A 7 -13.92 6.78 -15.45
CA LYS A 7 -15.19 7.50 -15.51
C LYS A 7 -15.53 8.03 -14.13
N GLU A 8 -15.46 9.34 -13.99
CA GLU A 8 -15.85 10.11 -12.81
C GLU A 8 -17.36 9.96 -12.57
N TYR A 9 -17.74 9.66 -11.34
CA TYR A 9 -19.08 9.93 -10.83
C TYR A 9 -18.91 10.77 -9.58
N SER A 10 -18.94 12.09 -9.75
CA SER A 10 -19.06 13.04 -8.66
C SER A 10 -20.55 13.28 -8.41
N SER A 11 -21.07 12.71 -7.32
CA SER A 11 -22.34 13.18 -6.75
C SER A 11 -22.11 13.45 -5.26
N GLY A 12 -22.00 14.73 -4.90
CA GLY A 12 -22.12 15.17 -3.50
C GLY A 12 -20.83 15.41 -2.71
N GLY A 13 -19.73 15.82 -3.35
CA GLY A 13 -18.64 16.54 -2.65
C GLY A 13 -17.86 15.78 -1.57
N LYS A 14 -17.95 14.44 -1.50
CA LYS A 14 -17.16 13.62 -0.57
C LYS A 14 -16.43 12.53 -1.35
N GLN A 15 -15.11 12.69 -1.49
CA GLN A 15 -14.24 11.60 -1.95
C GLN A 15 -14.29 10.45 -0.93
N GLN A 16 -15.01 9.38 -1.27
CA GLN A 16 -14.87 8.11 -0.56
C GLN A 16 -13.85 7.25 -1.30
N LEU A 17 -12.66 7.14 -0.72
CA LEU A 17 -11.62 6.20 -1.15
C LEU A 17 -12.06 4.76 -0.83
N GLY A 18 -12.83 4.15 -1.74
CA GLY A 18 -13.25 2.75 -1.63
C GLY A 18 -12.09 1.75 -1.66
N GLY A 19 -12.42 0.47 -1.41
CA GLY A 19 -11.47 -0.65 -1.55
C GLY A 19 -11.00 -0.88 -3.00
N ILE A 20 -10.12 -1.86 -3.20
CA ILE A 20 -9.61 -2.27 -4.52
C ILE A 20 -10.79 -2.36 -5.49
N SER A 21 -10.81 -1.46 -6.50
CA SER A 21 -12.02 -1.17 -7.23
C SER A 21 -12.63 -2.44 -7.85
N LYS A 22 -13.96 -2.55 -7.80
CA LYS A 22 -14.70 -3.65 -8.46
C LYS A 22 -14.54 -3.62 -10.00
N ARG A 23 -14.07 -2.49 -10.55
CA ARG A 23 -13.83 -2.22 -11.98
C ARG A 23 -12.37 -2.46 -12.43
N GLY A 24 -11.46 -2.81 -11.53
CA GLY A 24 -10.13 -3.33 -11.88
C GLY A 24 -10.17 -4.84 -12.12
N ASP A 25 -9.10 -5.38 -12.69
CA ASP A 25 -8.95 -6.82 -12.94
C ASP A 25 -9.14 -7.63 -11.64
N GLY A 26 -10.15 -8.51 -11.64
CA GLY A 26 -10.46 -9.40 -10.52
C GLY A 26 -9.31 -10.34 -10.18
N TYR A 27 -8.52 -10.73 -11.20
CA TYR A 27 -7.32 -11.54 -11.02
C TYR A 27 -6.23 -10.77 -10.25
N PHE A 28 -6.06 -9.48 -10.54
CA PHE A 28 -5.13 -8.63 -9.79
C PHE A 28 -5.52 -8.50 -8.31
N ARG A 29 -6.83 -8.34 -8.02
CA ARG A 29 -7.31 -8.34 -6.63
C ARG A 29 -7.02 -9.67 -5.93
N TYR A 30 -7.24 -10.78 -6.63
CA TYR A 30 -6.93 -12.11 -6.13
C TYR A 30 -5.44 -12.21 -5.78
N LEU A 31 -4.54 -11.89 -6.71
CA LEU A 31 -3.09 -11.92 -6.49
C LEU A 31 -2.67 -11.05 -5.30
N LEU A 32 -3.20 -9.82 -5.18
CA LEU A 32 -2.90 -8.94 -4.05
C LEU A 32 -3.33 -9.53 -2.70
N VAL A 33 -4.51 -10.12 -2.64
CA VAL A 33 -5.01 -10.76 -1.40
C VAL A 33 -4.19 -12.00 -1.07
N HIS A 34 -3.81 -12.80 -2.06
CA HIS A 34 -2.97 -13.98 -1.85
C HIS A 34 -1.56 -13.60 -1.37
N GLY A 35 -0.92 -12.61 -2.00
CA GLY A 35 0.37 -12.08 -1.57
C GLY A 35 0.31 -11.48 -0.15
N ALA A 36 -0.72 -10.70 0.13
CA ALA A 36 -0.96 -10.15 1.46
C ALA A 36 -1.16 -11.25 2.51
N ARG A 37 -1.86 -12.33 2.17
CA ARG A 37 -2.06 -13.47 3.07
C ARG A 37 -0.74 -14.18 3.37
N ALA A 38 0.10 -14.41 2.36
CA ALA A 38 1.42 -15.01 2.56
C ALA A 38 2.30 -14.16 3.48
N LEU A 39 2.36 -12.83 3.24
CA LEU A 39 3.11 -11.91 4.09
C LEU A 39 2.56 -11.88 5.52
N THR A 40 1.23 -11.81 5.68
CA THR A 40 0.59 -11.77 6.99
C THR A 40 0.86 -13.06 7.78
N ALA A 41 0.84 -14.22 7.10
CA ALA A 41 1.20 -15.50 7.72
C ALA A 41 2.68 -15.53 8.15
N TRP A 42 3.58 -14.96 7.35
CA TRP A 42 5.00 -14.85 7.69
C TRP A 42 5.22 -13.94 8.91
N VAL A 43 4.62 -12.74 8.93
CA VAL A 43 4.71 -11.80 10.06
C VAL A 43 4.14 -12.41 11.34
N ASN A 44 3.02 -13.14 11.24
CA ASN A 44 2.41 -13.80 12.38
C ASN A 44 3.28 -14.92 12.98
N ARG A 45 4.16 -15.54 12.18
CA ARG A 45 5.06 -16.62 12.63
C ARG A 45 6.41 -16.10 13.13
N ASN A 46 6.95 -15.09 12.47
CA ASN A 46 8.33 -14.63 12.69
C ASN A 46 8.42 -13.30 13.47
N GLY A 47 7.28 -12.68 13.79
CA GLY A 47 7.22 -11.35 14.38
C GLY A 47 7.36 -10.23 13.35
N ALA A 48 7.09 -8.98 13.76
CA ALA A 48 7.27 -7.83 12.89
C ALA A 48 8.74 -7.45 12.75
N VAL A 49 9.14 -7.21 11.49
CA VAL A 49 10.22 -6.28 11.16
C VAL A 49 9.68 -4.86 11.35
N GLU A 50 10.53 -3.86 11.64
CA GLU A 50 10.17 -2.43 11.76
C GLU A 50 9.11 -1.96 10.74
N GLU A 51 9.23 -2.39 9.48
CA GLU A 51 8.32 -2.03 8.38
C GLU A 51 6.91 -2.65 8.49
N ASN A 52 6.78 -3.76 9.22
CA ASN A 52 5.56 -4.54 9.43
C ASN A 52 4.98 -4.36 10.84
N SER A 53 5.56 -3.49 11.68
CA SER A 53 5.07 -3.16 13.02
C SER A 53 3.58 -2.79 13.05
N TRP A 54 3.14 -2.03 12.03
CA TRP A 54 1.73 -1.70 11.83
C TRP A 54 0.84 -2.92 11.56
N LEU A 55 1.31 -3.90 10.78
CA LEU A 55 0.53 -5.10 10.44
C LEU A 55 0.40 -6.03 11.65
N GLN A 56 1.47 -6.20 12.43
CA GLN A 56 1.41 -6.95 13.69
C GLN A 56 0.44 -6.26 14.67
N GLY A 57 0.57 -4.94 14.85
CA GLY A 57 -0.37 -4.19 15.66
C GLY A 57 -1.81 -4.30 15.16
N LEU A 58 -2.04 -4.50 13.86
CA LEU A 58 -3.38 -4.73 13.32
C LEU A 58 -3.90 -6.13 13.64
N LEU A 59 -3.04 -7.16 13.57
CA LEU A 59 -3.36 -8.54 13.94
C LEU A 59 -3.73 -8.70 15.42
N GLU A 60 -3.12 -7.90 16.30
CA GLU A 60 -3.45 -7.88 17.73
C GLU A 60 -4.86 -7.33 17.99
N ARG A 61 -5.36 -6.44 17.12
CA ARG A 61 -6.60 -5.67 17.33
C ARG A 61 -7.79 -6.19 16.51
N LYS A 62 -7.53 -6.86 15.40
CA LYS A 62 -8.53 -7.20 14.37
C LYS A 62 -8.37 -8.63 13.91
N HIS A 63 -9.47 -9.19 13.42
CA HIS A 63 -9.49 -10.55 12.86
C HIS A 63 -8.50 -10.70 11.68
N TYR A 64 -7.88 -11.87 11.56
CA TYR A 64 -6.84 -12.18 10.57
C TYR A 64 -7.19 -11.75 9.13
N ASN A 65 -8.38 -12.13 8.65
CA ASN A 65 -8.82 -11.77 7.29
C ASN A 65 -8.98 -10.25 7.08
N VAL A 66 -9.29 -9.49 8.13
CA VAL A 66 -9.34 -8.02 8.05
C VAL A 66 -7.93 -7.46 7.87
N ALA A 67 -6.95 -8.00 8.60
CA ALA A 67 -5.55 -7.60 8.44
C ALA A 67 -5.01 -7.92 7.04
N VAL A 68 -5.33 -9.11 6.49
CA VAL A 68 -4.97 -9.50 5.12
C VAL A 68 -5.54 -8.51 4.08
N VAL A 69 -6.83 -8.21 4.17
CA VAL A 69 -7.48 -7.30 3.21
C VAL A 69 -6.94 -5.87 3.37
N ALA A 70 -6.69 -5.42 4.60
CA ALA A 70 -6.09 -4.11 4.86
C ALA A 70 -4.68 -4.01 4.29
N MET A 71 -3.87 -5.06 4.41
CA MET A 71 -2.53 -5.13 3.80
C MET A 71 -2.62 -5.10 2.28
N ALA A 72 -3.52 -5.88 1.66
CA ALA A 72 -3.75 -5.84 0.22
C ALA A 72 -4.16 -4.44 -0.26
N ALA A 73 -5.04 -3.75 0.49
CA ALA A 73 -5.46 -2.39 0.17
C ALA A 73 -4.32 -1.38 0.31
N LYS A 74 -3.43 -1.54 1.29
CA LYS A 74 -2.22 -0.72 1.44
C LYS A 74 -1.29 -0.90 0.24
N THR A 75 -1.01 -2.13 -0.15
CA THR A 75 -0.17 -2.45 -1.33
C THR A 75 -0.77 -1.90 -2.62
N ALA A 76 -2.08 -2.03 -2.81
CA ALA A 76 -2.77 -1.48 -3.98
C ALA A 76 -2.63 0.04 -4.08
N ARG A 77 -2.71 0.77 -2.95
CA ARG A 77 -2.51 2.23 -2.93
C ARG A 77 -1.08 2.63 -3.28
N ILE A 78 -0.08 1.88 -2.81
CA ILE A 78 1.33 2.10 -3.17
C ILE A 78 1.51 1.92 -4.68
N MET A 79 1.04 0.80 -5.22
CA MET A 79 1.11 0.52 -6.66
C MET A 79 0.40 1.59 -7.49
N TRP A 80 -0.79 2.01 -7.08
CA TRP A 80 -1.52 3.08 -7.76
C TRP A 80 -0.72 4.40 -7.74
N SER A 81 -0.17 4.78 -6.60
CA SER A 81 0.67 5.98 -6.49
C SER A 81 1.89 5.89 -7.41
N MET A 82 2.56 4.74 -7.46
CA MET A 82 3.70 4.51 -8.35
C MET A 82 3.32 4.65 -9.82
N LEU A 83 2.23 4.00 -10.23
CA LEU A 83 1.75 4.02 -11.61
C LEU A 83 1.28 5.43 -12.04
N SER A 84 0.59 6.15 -11.15
CA SER A 84 0.08 7.50 -11.46
C SER A 84 1.17 8.55 -11.53
N HIS A 85 2.28 8.38 -10.81
CA HIS A 85 3.39 9.34 -10.78
C HIS A 85 4.62 8.86 -11.56
N ASN A 86 4.53 7.70 -12.21
CA ASN A 86 5.65 7.02 -12.87
C ASN A 86 6.90 6.91 -11.97
N THR A 87 6.69 6.61 -10.69
CA THR A 87 7.75 6.50 -9.69
C THR A 87 8.05 5.05 -9.35
N GLU A 88 9.30 4.78 -9.00
CA GLU A 88 9.73 3.46 -8.54
C GLU A 88 9.30 3.22 -7.09
N TYR A 89 9.20 1.94 -6.71
CA TYR A 89 8.92 1.57 -5.33
C TYR A 89 10.09 1.98 -4.45
N GLN A 90 9.84 2.89 -3.51
CA GLN A 90 10.82 3.27 -2.50
C GLN A 90 10.36 2.70 -1.16
N PRO A 91 11.07 1.70 -0.59
CA PRO A 91 10.78 1.26 0.76
C PRO A 91 10.99 2.44 1.72
N ARG A 92 10.13 2.50 2.74
CA ARG A 92 10.08 3.62 3.69
C ARG A 92 11.46 3.92 4.28
N GLN A 93 12.28 2.90 4.54
CA GLN A 93 13.63 3.06 5.08
C GLN A 93 14.59 3.79 4.12
N LEU A 94 14.47 3.60 2.81
CA LEU A 94 15.31 4.30 1.82
C LEU A 94 14.83 5.73 1.56
N ALA A 95 13.52 5.98 1.64
CA ALA A 95 12.96 7.33 1.53
C ALA A 95 13.48 8.26 2.65
N TRP A 96 13.51 7.77 3.89
CA TRP A 96 14.04 8.53 5.03
C TRP A 96 15.57 8.77 4.94
N HIS A 97 16.35 7.79 4.47
CA HIS A 97 17.78 7.98 4.26
C HIS A 97 18.08 9.06 3.21
N LYS A 98 17.33 9.09 2.10
CA LYS A 98 17.50 10.14 1.07
C LYS A 98 17.11 11.53 1.59
N VAL A 99 16.01 11.65 2.34
CA VAL A 99 15.59 12.93 2.95
C VAL A 99 16.63 13.40 3.97
N SER A 100 17.08 12.52 4.87
CA SER A 100 18.09 12.85 5.89
C SER A 100 19.42 13.31 5.29
N GLN A 101 19.85 12.71 4.17
CA GLN A 101 21.10 13.08 3.51
C GLN A 101 20.97 14.38 2.71
N SER A 102 19.76 14.70 2.22
CA SER A 102 19.47 15.96 1.51
C SER A 102 19.41 17.15 2.48
N ASP A 103 18.86 16.94 3.68
CA ASP A 103 18.77 17.95 4.74
C ASP A 103 20.14 18.29 5.36
N GLU A 104 21.10 17.36 5.37
CA GLU A 104 22.48 17.61 5.79
C GLU A 104 23.27 18.48 4.80
N VAL A 105 23.01 18.34 3.49
CA VAL A 105 23.68 19.13 2.44
C VAL A 105 23.23 20.59 2.50
N LEU A 106 21.98 20.86 2.85
CA LEU A 106 21.44 22.22 2.98
C LEU A 106 21.87 22.93 4.27
N LYS A 107 22.34 22.20 5.29
CA LYS A 107 22.85 22.77 6.55
C LYS A 107 24.35 23.09 6.54
N LYS A 108 25.08 22.69 5.50
CA LYS A 108 26.53 22.95 5.34
C LYS A 108 26.85 24.07 4.35
N SER A 109 25.85 24.85 3.91
CA SER A 109 26.03 26.01 3.04
C SER A 109 25.67 27.32 3.72
#